data_AF-A0A1J6Y3X6-F1
#
_entry.id   AF-A0A1J6Y3X6-F1
#
_cell.length_a   1.000
_cell.length_b   1.000
_cell.length_c   1.000
_cell.angle_alpha   90.00
_cell.angle_beta   90.00
_cell.angle_gamma   90.00
#
_symmetry.space_group_name_H-M   'P 1'
#
loop_
_entity.id
_entity.type
_entity.pdbx_description
1 polymer ?
#
loop_
_entity_poly.entity_id
_entity_poly.type
_entity_poly.pdbx_seq_one_letter_code
_entity_poly.pdbx_strand_id
1 'polypeptide(L)'
;MRFVWAVVAFVLATVLIGAGIAQRTIFMGPTEQTMELSADEAQPYVLVDAEVLNAHPGLQTLLVRGEGQIFVAYARTGDAEAWLSDTSYTKVTLGKGDEPVSETVDAQQAPAGGGETSGRNPAGSDLWLDSFVEDDYLVTEMQLTPGHSVLIARDGVEPAPEDIAVSWALDTRTPLAGPLMTAGGVLLLAGLVLYILAIRHQRRGRGPLRKGPGPLPETQPIEMQSGPRREPIEAGDGTAADPDGAATGRTDPPAPTSEGEEQSTGRAPRTALRRRLALGLPALTLTAVLATGCSAESWPEFGAQTPTPTPTPTVVTPEDQKPPVVTKKQGQRIVSEITEVVQQADAELDIARAETRLAGAVLEGRRTEYALRAKIAERTEPLTAPRDKVKIVLPEATDSWPRAVLALTVSEKDDTAAPVLLTMTQDDPWSNYRITEMADMPAAAEFPDVAPAWLGTTRIPAESPFLALAPEQLAEAFSDFVDSGDKSEFAGRFDATAEKLAQSIRDSRTAILTGLKEKKADTTSSVAFDMTAPEETPLSLATLGSGAVVAVRVDDTETITPTSSDAVIRIGENQEASVLTGVKESAKGFTTTYGIQLFFSVPAQGSKEQIRLLAYHQDLLSVKVNK
;
A
#
# COMPACT_ATOMS: atom_id res chain seq x y z
N MET A 1 -49.79 39.25 27.09
CA MET A 1 -48.49 38.61 27.35
C MET A 1 -48.44 37.16 26.84
N ARG A 2 -48.93 36.12 27.52
CA ARG A 2 -48.69 34.69 27.12
C ARG A 2 -48.95 34.34 25.64
N PHE A 3 -50.02 34.84 25.01
CA PHE A 3 -50.27 34.65 23.57
C PHE A 3 -49.20 35.30 22.67
N VAL A 4 -48.64 36.45 23.05
CA VAL A 4 -47.58 37.15 22.30
C VAL A 4 -46.30 36.31 22.31
N TRP A 5 -45.92 35.76 23.47
CA TRP A 5 -44.77 34.87 23.59
C TRP A 5 -44.92 33.59 22.77
N ALA A 6 -46.13 33.01 22.67
CA ALA A 6 -46.38 31.88 21.79
C ALA A 6 -46.19 32.25 20.30
N VAL A 7 -46.72 33.40 19.86
CA VAL A 7 -46.54 33.89 18.47
C VAL A 7 -45.06 34.16 18.16
N VAL A 8 -44.33 34.81 19.07
CA VAL A 8 -42.88 35.05 18.93
C VAL A 8 -42.10 33.73 18.83
N ALA A 9 -42.43 32.73 19.65
CA ALA A 9 -41.80 31.41 19.58
C ALA A 9 -42.07 30.70 18.25
N PHE A 10 -43.30 30.77 17.70
CA PHE A 10 -43.60 30.21 16.38
C PHE A 10 -42.85 30.92 15.26
N VAL A 11 -42.77 32.26 15.27
CA VAL A 11 -42.00 33.02 14.26
C VAL A 11 -40.51 32.66 14.30
N LEU A 12 -39.91 32.61 15.49
CA LEU A 12 -38.51 32.20 15.66
C LEU A 12 -38.27 30.75 15.23
N ALA A 13 -39.20 29.84 15.55
CA ALA A 13 -39.13 28.45 15.10
C ALA A 13 -39.15 28.33 13.56
N THR A 14 -40.05 29.05 12.88
CA THR A 14 -40.12 29.09 11.42
C THR A 14 -38.84 29.67 10.80
N VAL A 15 -38.26 30.72 11.40
CA VAL A 15 -36.99 31.31 10.92
C VAL A 15 -35.82 30.33 11.08
N LEU A 16 -35.70 29.65 12.22
CA LEU A 16 -34.60 28.70 12.46
C LEU A 16 -34.70 27.44 11.59
N ILE A 17 -35.91 26.87 11.45
CA ILE A 17 -36.14 25.73 10.54
C ILE A 17 -35.89 26.16 9.09
N GLY A 18 -36.38 27.34 8.69
CA GLY A 18 -36.14 27.90 7.36
C GLY A 18 -34.66 28.14 7.07
N ALA A 19 -33.88 28.66 8.04
CA ALA A 19 -32.45 28.85 7.91
C ALA A 19 -31.69 27.51 7.77
N GLY A 20 -32.03 26.51 8.59
CA GLY A 20 -31.43 25.17 8.48
C GLY A 20 -31.75 24.47 7.16
N ILE A 21 -32.97 24.63 6.63
CA ILE A 21 -33.35 24.11 5.31
C ILE A 21 -32.59 24.87 4.21
N ALA A 22 -32.53 26.21 4.27
CA ALA A 22 -31.83 27.02 3.28
C ALA A 22 -30.33 26.67 3.21
N GLN A 23 -29.69 26.40 4.35
CA GLN A 23 -28.30 25.92 4.39
C GLN A 23 -28.07 24.62 3.61
N ARG A 24 -29.06 23.71 3.56
CA ARG A 24 -28.98 22.43 2.80
C ARG A 24 -29.64 22.45 1.42
N THR A 25 -30.11 23.60 0.92
CA THR A 25 -30.87 23.67 -0.35
C THR A 25 -30.62 24.89 -1.23
N ILE A 26 -30.25 26.03 -0.63
CA ILE A 26 -30.01 27.31 -1.34
C ILE A 26 -28.54 27.74 -1.17
N PHE A 27 -27.92 27.40 -0.04
CA PHE A 27 -26.51 27.71 0.28
C PHE A 27 -25.60 26.47 0.29
N MET A 28 -26.08 25.35 -0.24
CA MET A 28 -25.21 24.22 -0.56
C MET A 28 -24.45 24.57 -1.84
N GLY A 29 -23.13 24.67 -1.75
CA GLY A 29 -22.27 24.91 -2.91
C GLY A 29 -22.21 23.71 -3.86
N PRO A 30 -21.42 23.80 -4.94
CA PRO A 30 -21.13 22.61 -5.75
C PRO A 30 -20.48 21.53 -4.87
N THR A 31 -20.75 20.26 -5.17
CA THR A 31 -20.19 19.11 -4.44
C THR A 31 -18.72 18.85 -4.77
N GLU A 32 -18.28 19.32 -5.92
CA GLU A 32 -16.91 19.21 -6.42
C GLU A 32 -16.46 20.56 -6.95
N GLN A 33 -15.15 20.80 -6.89
CA GLN A 33 -14.48 21.81 -7.70
C GLN A 33 -13.81 21.10 -8.88
N THR A 34 -13.85 21.70 -10.07
CA THR A 34 -13.22 21.14 -11.28
C THR A 34 -12.26 22.17 -11.87
N MET A 35 -11.12 21.70 -12.38
CA MET A 35 -10.12 22.47 -13.08
C MET A 35 -9.80 21.78 -14.40
N GLU A 36 -10.05 22.47 -15.51
CA GLU A 36 -9.70 22.02 -16.87
C GLU A 36 -8.21 22.30 -17.11
N LEU A 37 -7.49 21.35 -17.71
CA LEU A 37 -6.06 21.46 -18.01
C LEU A 37 -5.86 21.65 -19.52
N SER A 38 -5.68 22.90 -19.96
CA SER A 38 -5.39 23.23 -21.35
C SER A 38 -3.93 22.94 -21.73
N ALA A 39 -3.71 22.39 -22.92
CA ALA A 39 -2.42 22.41 -23.60
C ALA A 39 -2.48 23.45 -24.73
N ASP A 40 -1.56 24.42 -24.74
CA ASP A 40 -1.52 25.47 -25.79
C ASP A 40 -0.95 24.94 -27.13
N GLU A 41 -0.27 23.79 -27.10
CA GLU A 41 0.30 23.11 -28.26
C GLU A 41 0.08 21.59 -28.17
N ALA A 42 -0.24 20.98 -29.32
CA ALA A 42 -0.61 19.57 -29.43
C ALA A 42 0.63 18.65 -29.47
N GLN A 43 1.15 18.29 -28.29
CA GLN A 43 2.26 17.34 -28.12
C GLN A 43 1.76 15.91 -27.87
N PRO A 44 2.54 14.84 -28.18
CA PRO A 44 2.11 13.44 -27.98
C PRO A 44 1.99 13.01 -26.50
N TYR A 45 2.52 13.84 -25.59
CA TYR A 45 2.56 13.59 -24.16
C TYR A 45 2.22 14.87 -23.39
N VAL A 46 1.41 14.74 -22.34
CA VAL A 46 1.16 15.78 -21.34
C VAL A 46 1.67 15.27 -19.99
N LEU A 47 2.55 16.05 -19.34
CA LEU A 47 3.09 15.78 -18.01
C LEU A 47 2.52 16.76 -17.00
N VAL A 48 1.69 16.28 -16.06
CA VAL A 48 1.04 17.11 -15.04
C VAL A 48 1.72 16.91 -13.69
N ASP A 49 2.30 17.97 -13.11
CA ASP A 49 3.00 17.89 -11.83
C ASP A 49 2.05 17.76 -10.63
N ALA A 50 2.49 17.07 -9.56
CA ALA A 50 1.68 16.83 -8.37
C ALA A 50 1.18 18.10 -7.67
N GLU A 51 1.85 19.24 -7.81
CA GLU A 51 1.39 20.54 -7.31
C GLU A 51 0.05 20.94 -7.94
N VAL A 52 -0.18 20.61 -9.21
CA VAL A 52 -1.44 20.91 -9.94
C VAL A 52 -2.60 20.10 -9.36
N LEU A 53 -2.38 18.81 -9.09
CA LEU A 53 -3.39 17.95 -8.47
C LEU A 53 -3.56 18.25 -6.97
N ASN A 54 -2.52 18.72 -6.27
CA ASN A 54 -2.59 19.09 -4.86
C ASN A 54 -3.00 20.56 -4.62
N ALA A 55 -3.42 21.30 -5.66
CA ALA A 55 -3.90 22.68 -5.54
C ALA A 55 -5.08 22.81 -4.54
N HIS A 56 -5.92 21.79 -4.41
CA HIS A 56 -7.04 21.76 -3.47
C HIS A 56 -7.03 20.49 -2.58
N PRO A 57 -7.48 20.60 -1.31
CA PRO A 57 -7.49 19.49 -0.37
C PRO A 57 -8.66 18.52 -0.64
N GLY A 58 -8.34 17.27 -0.98
CA GLY A 58 -9.32 16.20 -1.19
C GLY A 58 -8.66 14.95 -1.76
N LEU A 59 -9.48 13.97 -2.15
CA LEU A 59 -9.07 12.99 -3.16
C LEU A 59 -9.17 13.65 -4.53
N GLN A 60 -8.25 13.31 -5.43
CA GLN A 60 -8.20 13.85 -6.79
C GLN A 60 -8.83 12.85 -7.76
N THR A 61 -9.85 13.27 -8.50
CA THR A 61 -10.38 12.51 -9.63
C THR A 61 -9.82 13.10 -10.90
N LEU A 62 -8.96 12.35 -11.61
CA LEU A 62 -8.53 12.70 -12.96
C LEU A 62 -9.52 12.11 -13.96
N LEU A 63 -9.98 12.97 -14.88
CA LEU A 63 -10.81 12.64 -16.02
C LEU A 63 -10.08 13.04 -17.30
N VAL A 64 -9.94 12.11 -18.24
CA VAL A 64 -9.40 12.34 -19.58
C VAL A 64 -10.41 11.82 -20.59
N ARG A 65 -10.69 12.58 -21.66
CA ARG A 65 -11.51 12.13 -22.80
C ARG A 65 -10.82 12.39 -24.13
N GLY A 66 -11.02 11.49 -25.08
CA GLY A 66 -10.56 11.65 -26.45
C GLY A 66 -10.66 10.33 -27.22
N GLU A 67 -11.05 10.40 -28.50
CA GLU A 67 -11.32 9.21 -29.33
C GLU A 67 -10.11 8.27 -29.38
N GLY A 68 -10.32 6.97 -29.11
CA GLY A 68 -9.27 5.94 -29.14
C GLY A 68 -8.67 5.62 -27.75
N GLN A 69 -7.50 4.96 -27.75
CA GLN A 69 -6.89 4.46 -26.52
C GLN A 69 -6.17 5.57 -25.74
N ILE A 70 -6.57 5.75 -24.48
CA ILE A 70 -5.99 6.72 -23.55
C ILE A 70 -5.06 5.98 -22.59
N PHE A 71 -3.84 6.47 -22.46
CA PHE A 71 -2.87 6.03 -21.46
C PHE A 71 -2.71 7.08 -20.35
N VAL A 72 -2.81 6.64 -19.09
CA VAL A 72 -2.50 7.47 -17.91
C VAL A 72 -1.62 6.69 -16.95
N ALA A 73 -0.48 7.23 -16.55
CA ALA A 73 0.40 6.66 -15.53
C ALA A 73 0.98 7.72 -14.61
N TYR A 74 1.57 7.32 -13.48
CA TYR A 74 2.30 8.23 -12.61
C TYR A 74 3.64 7.64 -12.15
N ALA A 75 4.63 8.51 -12.01
CA ALA A 75 5.99 8.19 -11.56
C ALA A 75 6.59 9.36 -10.75
N ARG A 76 7.80 9.17 -10.22
CA ARG A 76 8.61 10.27 -9.68
C ARG A 76 8.89 11.25 -10.83
N THR A 77 8.80 12.57 -10.61
CA THR A 77 8.87 13.58 -11.69
C THR A 77 10.11 13.40 -12.57
N GLY A 78 11.29 13.28 -11.96
CA GLY A 78 12.55 13.06 -12.67
C GLY A 78 12.68 11.71 -13.41
N ASP A 79 11.84 10.71 -13.10
CA ASP A 79 11.77 9.49 -13.91
C ASP A 79 10.93 9.70 -15.17
N ALA A 80 9.79 10.39 -15.04
CA ALA A 80 8.94 10.72 -16.18
C ALA A 80 9.65 11.69 -17.14
N GLU A 81 10.34 12.71 -16.61
CA GLU A 81 11.17 13.64 -17.40
C GLU A 81 12.35 12.92 -18.09
N ALA A 82 12.95 11.91 -17.46
CA ALA A 82 14.00 11.10 -18.09
C ALA A 82 13.45 10.16 -19.17
N TRP A 83 12.29 9.55 -18.96
CA TRP A 83 11.60 8.74 -19.97
C TRP A 83 11.17 9.59 -21.18
N LEU A 84 10.72 10.82 -20.94
CA LEU A 84 10.38 11.79 -21.99
C LEU A 84 11.61 12.43 -22.66
N SER A 85 12.84 12.16 -22.21
CA SER A 85 13.99 12.98 -22.62
C SER A 85 14.41 12.89 -24.10
N ASP A 86 13.80 12.00 -24.89
CA ASP A 86 14.00 11.87 -26.33
C ASP A 86 12.79 12.31 -27.19
N THR A 87 11.85 13.07 -26.61
CA THR A 87 10.68 13.65 -27.27
C THR A 87 10.29 15.00 -26.65
N SER A 88 9.67 15.89 -27.44
CA SER A 88 9.01 17.07 -26.87
C SER A 88 7.69 16.67 -26.21
N TYR A 89 7.27 17.45 -25.20
CA TYR A 89 6.04 17.21 -24.42
C TYR A 89 5.50 18.51 -23.81
N THR A 90 4.20 18.54 -23.50
CA THR A 90 3.59 19.66 -22.77
C THR A 90 3.67 19.42 -21.28
N LYS A 91 4.36 20.29 -20.53
CA LYS A 91 4.39 20.25 -19.07
C LYS A 91 3.34 21.20 -18.49
N VAL A 92 2.55 20.71 -17.54
CA VAL A 92 1.50 21.47 -16.84
C VAL A 92 1.90 21.66 -15.38
N THR A 93 2.04 22.92 -14.97
CA THR A 93 2.53 23.32 -13.64
C THR A 93 1.55 24.30 -12.97
N LEU A 94 1.67 24.51 -11.65
CA LEU A 94 0.80 25.43 -10.93
C LEU A 94 1.36 26.86 -10.97
N GLY A 95 0.59 27.78 -11.56
CA GLY A 95 0.95 29.16 -11.78
C GLY A 95 0.67 30.09 -10.58
N LYS A 96 0.58 31.39 -10.87
CA LYS A 96 0.32 32.42 -9.84
C LYS A 96 -1.18 32.56 -9.59
N GLY A 97 -1.63 32.16 -8.41
CA GLY A 97 -3.04 32.22 -8.02
C GLY A 97 -3.78 30.89 -8.16
N ASP A 98 -3.03 29.79 -8.13
CA ASP A 98 -3.52 28.41 -8.17
C ASP A 98 -4.22 28.04 -9.50
N GLU A 99 -3.93 28.77 -10.58
CA GLU A 99 -4.33 28.49 -11.96
C GLU A 99 -3.25 27.62 -12.67
N PRO A 100 -3.61 26.65 -13.53
CA PRO A 100 -2.65 25.82 -14.25
C PRO A 100 -1.99 26.59 -15.40
N VAL A 101 -0.72 26.29 -15.70
CA VAL A 101 0.06 26.87 -16.79
C VAL A 101 0.71 25.77 -17.62
N SER A 102 0.56 25.83 -18.94
CA SER A 102 1.19 24.90 -19.89
C SER A 102 2.49 25.49 -20.47
N GLU A 103 3.50 24.65 -20.65
CA GLU A 103 4.79 24.98 -21.29
C GLU A 103 5.26 23.79 -22.14
N THR A 104 5.58 24.01 -23.42
CA THR A 104 6.23 22.99 -24.26
C THR A 104 7.69 22.84 -23.82
N VAL A 105 8.07 21.62 -23.45
CA VAL A 105 9.46 21.24 -23.17
C VAL A 105 10.03 20.53 -24.39
N ASP A 106 11.15 21.05 -24.91
CA ASP A 106 11.90 20.45 -26.02
C ASP A 106 12.67 19.19 -25.58
N ALA A 107 12.76 18.20 -26.48
CA ALA A 107 13.57 17.00 -26.32
C ALA A 107 15.04 17.32 -26.00
N GLN A 108 15.57 16.79 -24.88
CA GLN A 108 16.98 17.01 -24.49
C GLN A 108 17.95 16.07 -25.21
N GLN A 109 17.45 14.96 -25.77
CA GLN A 109 18.21 13.94 -26.51
C GLN A 109 17.57 13.69 -27.88
N ALA A 110 18.37 13.23 -28.84
CA ALA A 110 17.85 12.82 -30.14
C ALA A 110 17.16 11.45 -30.03
N PRO A 111 15.94 11.27 -30.59
CA PRO A 111 15.24 9.98 -30.58
C PRO A 111 16.06 8.89 -31.27
N ALA A 112 16.11 7.70 -30.68
CA ALA A 112 16.94 6.59 -31.17
C ALA A 112 16.62 6.15 -32.62
N GLY A 113 15.40 6.41 -33.10
CA GLY A 113 14.98 6.17 -34.49
C GLY A 113 15.35 7.26 -35.50
N GLY A 114 15.86 8.42 -35.05
CA GLY A 114 16.22 9.56 -35.91
C GLY A 114 15.03 10.32 -36.52
N GLY A 115 13.83 10.18 -35.94
CA GLY A 115 12.63 10.96 -36.30
C GLY A 115 12.56 12.32 -35.60
N GLU A 116 11.41 12.98 -35.71
CA GLU A 116 11.11 14.24 -34.98
C GLU A 116 10.62 13.98 -33.54
N THR A 117 10.06 12.79 -33.27
CA THR A 117 9.76 12.26 -31.93
C THR A 117 10.25 10.81 -31.81
N SER A 118 10.28 10.26 -30.60
CA SER A 118 10.68 8.87 -30.38
C SER A 118 9.59 7.83 -30.63
N GLY A 119 8.32 8.25 -30.65
CA GLY A 119 7.18 7.38 -30.99
C GLY A 119 6.99 6.18 -30.06
N ARG A 120 7.47 6.27 -28.81
CA ARG A 120 7.46 5.17 -27.84
C ARG A 120 6.09 5.09 -27.16
N ASN A 121 5.42 3.95 -27.29
CA ASN A 121 4.25 3.70 -26.45
C ASN A 121 4.70 3.57 -24.98
N PRO A 122 4.15 4.37 -24.03
CA PRO A 122 4.52 4.28 -22.62
C PRO A 122 3.95 3.04 -21.91
N ALA A 123 2.98 2.34 -22.50
CA ALA A 123 2.37 1.15 -21.91
C ALA A 123 3.40 0.01 -21.72
N GLY A 124 3.30 -0.67 -20.57
CA GLY A 124 4.19 -1.79 -20.23
C GLY A 124 5.58 -1.40 -19.72
N SER A 125 5.86 -0.12 -19.45
CA SER A 125 7.11 0.27 -18.78
C SER A 125 7.10 -0.02 -17.27
N ASP A 126 8.19 -0.56 -16.76
CA ASP A 126 8.42 -0.81 -15.33
C ASP A 126 8.62 0.49 -14.51
N LEU A 127 8.96 1.60 -15.18
CA LEU A 127 9.24 2.90 -14.58
C LEU A 127 8.01 3.52 -13.91
N TRP A 128 6.79 3.18 -14.36
CA TRP A 128 5.54 3.66 -13.77
C TRP A 128 5.23 2.96 -12.44
N LEU A 129 4.78 3.74 -11.45
CA LEU A 129 4.32 3.24 -10.15
C LEU A 129 2.99 2.50 -10.28
N ASP A 130 2.12 3.01 -11.16
CA ASP A 130 0.90 2.39 -11.67
C ASP A 130 0.58 2.99 -13.04
N SER A 131 -0.18 2.26 -13.86
CA SER A 131 -0.62 2.69 -15.18
C SER A 131 -2.02 2.15 -15.51
N PHE A 132 -2.78 2.96 -16.23
CA PHE A 132 -4.18 2.74 -16.61
C PHE A 132 -4.31 2.92 -18.13
N VAL A 133 -5.10 2.05 -18.76
CA VAL A 133 -5.36 2.07 -20.20
C VAL A 133 -6.83 1.78 -20.42
N GLU A 134 -7.56 2.72 -21.02
CA GLU A 134 -8.99 2.63 -21.32
C GLU A 134 -9.27 3.31 -22.67
N ASP A 135 -10.37 2.96 -23.33
CA ASP A 135 -10.75 3.52 -24.64
C ASP A 135 -11.81 4.64 -24.48
N ASP A 136 -11.68 5.70 -25.28
CA ASP A 136 -12.52 6.92 -25.38
C ASP A 136 -12.63 7.82 -24.13
N TYR A 137 -12.61 7.25 -22.92
CA TYR A 137 -12.59 7.99 -21.65
C TYR A 137 -11.86 7.23 -20.55
N LEU A 138 -11.11 7.94 -19.71
CA LEU A 138 -10.42 7.39 -18.54
C LEU A 138 -10.77 8.21 -17.31
N VAL A 139 -11.21 7.54 -16.24
CA VAL A 139 -11.48 8.14 -14.93
C VAL A 139 -10.69 7.38 -13.89
N THR A 140 -9.86 8.07 -13.10
CA THR A 140 -9.05 7.44 -12.05
C THR A 140 -8.97 8.33 -10.81
N GLU A 141 -9.18 7.73 -9.63
CA GLU A 141 -8.99 8.38 -8.34
C GLU A 141 -7.53 8.22 -7.91
N MET A 142 -6.85 9.32 -7.61
CA MET A 142 -5.46 9.31 -7.16
C MET A 142 -5.20 10.27 -6.00
N GLN A 143 -4.03 10.10 -5.38
CA GLN A 143 -3.49 11.02 -4.39
C GLN A 143 -1.97 11.06 -4.55
N LEU A 144 -1.47 12.06 -5.26
CA LEU A 144 -0.04 12.23 -5.50
C LEU A 144 0.66 12.89 -4.31
N THR A 145 1.86 12.43 -3.97
CA THR A 145 2.78 13.16 -3.09
C THR A 145 3.71 14.06 -3.92
N PRO A 146 4.21 15.18 -3.38
CA PRO A 146 5.17 16.05 -4.07
C PRO A 146 6.37 15.28 -4.63
N GLY A 147 6.90 15.74 -5.77
CA GLY A 147 7.96 15.04 -6.51
C GLY A 147 7.48 13.86 -7.37
N HIS A 148 6.18 13.79 -7.64
CA HIS A 148 5.57 12.89 -8.64
C HIS A 148 4.84 13.70 -9.72
N SER A 149 4.66 13.10 -10.89
CA SER A 149 3.90 13.70 -11.99
C SER A 149 3.08 12.60 -12.71
N VAL A 150 1.97 13.01 -13.33
CA VAL A 150 1.12 12.16 -14.17
C VAL A 150 1.54 12.31 -15.63
N LEU A 151 1.80 11.20 -16.30
CA LEU A 151 1.93 11.14 -17.75
C LEU A 151 0.56 10.79 -18.36
N ILE A 152 0.09 11.62 -19.29
CA ILE A 152 -1.12 11.41 -20.09
C ILE A 152 -0.69 11.33 -21.56
N ALA A 153 -1.11 10.28 -22.27
CA ALA A 153 -0.68 10.00 -23.64
C ALA A 153 -1.72 9.15 -24.41
N ARG A 154 -1.41 8.86 -25.67
CA ARG A 154 -2.07 7.82 -26.49
C ARG A 154 -1.08 6.66 -26.75
N ASP A 155 -0.72 6.45 -28.01
CA ASP A 155 0.29 5.49 -28.48
C ASP A 155 1.73 6.05 -28.44
N GLY A 156 1.90 7.34 -28.13
CA GLY A 156 3.18 8.06 -28.14
C GLY A 156 3.54 8.72 -29.47
N VAL A 157 2.64 8.67 -30.46
CA VAL A 157 2.78 9.30 -31.78
C VAL A 157 1.65 10.29 -32.05
N GLU A 158 0.40 9.93 -31.74
CA GLU A 158 -0.73 10.86 -31.78
C GLU A 158 -0.67 11.88 -30.62
N PRO A 159 -1.17 13.11 -30.80
CA PRO A 159 -1.29 14.10 -29.73
C PRO A 159 -2.06 13.57 -28.51
N ALA A 160 -1.60 13.92 -27.32
CA ALA A 160 -2.33 13.62 -26.08
C ALA A 160 -3.75 14.24 -26.10
N PRO A 161 -4.74 13.65 -25.41
CA PRO A 161 -6.10 14.17 -25.43
C PRO A 161 -6.22 15.58 -24.85
N GLU A 162 -6.99 16.46 -25.49
CA GLU A 162 -7.16 17.87 -25.08
C GLU A 162 -8.19 18.06 -23.94
N ASP A 163 -9.18 17.16 -23.80
CA ASP A 163 -10.21 17.23 -22.75
C ASP A 163 -9.72 16.51 -21.48
N ILE A 164 -8.85 17.21 -20.73
CA ILE A 164 -8.33 16.78 -19.43
C ILE A 164 -8.92 17.67 -18.33
N ALA A 165 -9.49 17.05 -17.29
CA ALA A 165 -10.01 17.75 -16.12
C ALA A 165 -9.65 17.03 -14.81
N VAL A 166 -9.32 17.80 -13.78
CA VAL A 166 -9.16 17.31 -12.40
C VAL A 166 -10.35 17.80 -11.58
N SER A 167 -10.98 16.93 -10.78
CA SER A 167 -11.95 17.35 -9.76
C SER A 167 -11.56 16.94 -8.34
N TRP A 168 -12.03 17.72 -7.37
CA TRP A 168 -11.88 17.46 -5.93
C TRP A 168 -13.24 17.54 -5.25
N ALA A 169 -13.56 16.56 -4.43
CA ALA A 169 -14.76 16.58 -3.60
C ALA A 169 -14.65 17.64 -2.49
N LEU A 170 -15.59 18.59 -2.46
CA LEU A 170 -15.66 19.66 -1.46
C LEU A 170 -16.41 19.19 -0.21
N ASP A 171 -15.94 19.61 0.98
CA ASP A 171 -16.67 19.34 2.23
C ASP A 171 -17.96 20.19 2.31
N THR A 172 -19.06 19.61 1.86
CA THR A 172 -20.41 20.21 1.88
C THR A 172 -21.13 20.03 3.24
N ARG A 173 -20.42 19.67 4.32
CA ARG A 173 -21.01 19.57 5.67
C ARG A 173 -21.63 20.91 6.09
N THR A 174 -22.86 20.80 6.59
CA THR A 174 -23.67 21.92 7.09
C THR A 174 -23.84 21.79 8.61
N PRO A 175 -22.79 21.98 9.44
CA PRO A 175 -22.80 21.62 10.87
C PRO A 175 -23.81 22.42 11.70
N LEU A 176 -24.30 23.56 11.21
CA LEU A 176 -25.35 24.35 11.85
C LEU A 176 -26.77 23.91 11.45
N ALA A 177 -26.96 23.15 10.37
CA ALA A 177 -28.30 22.84 9.85
C ALA A 177 -29.12 21.98 10.83
N GLY A 178 -28.56 20.87 11.34
CA GLY A 178 -29.23 20.03 12.35
C GLY A 178 -29.52 20.77 13.66
N PRO A 179 -28.56 21.51 14.25
CA PRO A 179 -28.80 22.37 15.41
C PRO A 179 -29.89 23.42 15.19
N LEU A 180 -29.91 24.11 14.03
CA LEU A 180 -30.93 25.13 13.72
C LEU A 180 -32.32 24.51 13.55
N MET A 181 -32.42 23.39 12.81
CA MET A 181 -33.68 22.65 12.67
C MET A 181 -34.18 22.14 14.02
N THR A 182 -33.29 21.59 14.86
CA THR A 182 -33.63 21.03 16.17
C THR A 182 -34.05 22.13 17.16
N ALA A 183 -33.29 23.22 17.26
CA ALA A 183 -33.64 24.38 18.09
C ALA A 183 -34.97 25.00 17.66
N GLY A 184 -35.20 25.12 16.35
CA GLY A 184 -36.48 25.56 15.81
C GLY A 184 -37.64 24.60 16.15
N GLY A 185 -37.44 23.29 16.05
CA GLY A 185 -38.41 22.28 16.48
C GLY A 185 -38.74 22.35 17.98
N VAL A 186 -37.74 22.54 18.83
CA VAL A 186 -37.92 22.74 20.29
C VAL A 186 -38.69 24.03 20.57
N LEU A 187 -38.40 25.13 19.89
CA LEU A 187 -39.17 26.38 20.03
C LEU A 187 -40.62 26.25 19.52
N LEU A 188 -40.85 25.46 18.47
CA LEU A 188 -42.20 25.16 17.96
C LEU A 188 -43.02 24.41 19.03
N LEU A 189 -42.43 23.38 19.64
CA LEU A 189 -43.05 22.64 20.75
C LEU A 189 -43.30 23.53 21.97
N ALA A 190 -42.34 24.39 22.34
CA ALA A 190 -42.50 25.35 23.44
C ALA A 190 -43.62 26.37 23.16
N GLY A 191 -43.68 26.91 21.94
CA GLY A 191 -44.76 27.81 21.47
C GLY A 191 -46.13 27.14 21.53
N LEU A 192 -46.22 25.87 21.11
CA LEU A 192 -47.44 25.07 21.19
C LEU A 192 -47.89 24.83 22.65
N VAL A 193 -46.98 24.52 23.56
CA VAL A 193 -47.28 24.37 24.99
C VAL A 193 -47.76 25.70 25.59
N LEU A 194 -47.10 26.83 25.29
CA LEU A 194 -47.53 28.16 25.75
C LEU A 194 -48.92 28.54 25.20
N TYR A 195 -49.21 28.21 23.94
CA TYR A 195 -50.52 28.41 23.31
C TYR A 195 -51.63 27.60 23.99
N ILE A 196 -51.39 26.30 24.24
CA ILE A 196 -52.32 25.42 24.95
C ILE A 196 -52.57 25.91 26.39
N LEU A 197 -51.51 26.33 27.09
CA LEU A 197 -51.62 26.92 28.44
C LEU A 197 -52.39 28.25 28.44
N ALA A 198 -52.20 29.10 27.43
CA ALA A 198 -52.93 30.35 27.27
C ALA A 198 -54.44 30.11 27.08
N ILE A 199 -54.82 29.16 26.20
CA ILE A 199 -56.22 28.75 26.02
C ILE A 199 -56.79 28.15 27.31
N ARG A 200 -56.04 27.28 28.00
CA ARG A 200 -56.47 26.64 29.26
C ARG A 200 -56.67 27.66 30.38
N HIS A 201 -55.87 28.71 30.43
CA HIS A 201 -56.03 29.83 31.36
C HIS A 201 -57.25 30.70 31.00
N GLN A 202 -57.41 31.06 29.72
CA GLN A 202 -58.57 31.84 29.22
C GLN A 202 -59.90 31.10 29.47
N ARG A 203 -59.93 29.77 29.34
CA ARG A 203 -61.10 28.93 29.67
C ARG A 203 -61.36 28.81 31.18
N ARG A 204 -60.35 28.98 32.04
CA ARG A 204 -60.52 29.04 33.51
C ARG A 204 -61.01 30.41 34.00
N GLY A 205 -60.70 31.49 33.29
CA GLY A 205 -61.13 32.86 33.62
C GLY A 205 -62.61 33.19 33.35
N ARG A 206 -63.39 32.27 32.75
CA ARG A 206 -64.82 32.45 32.49
C ARG A 206 -65.65 31.40 33.24
N GLY A 207 -65.83 31.63 34.53
CA GLY A 207 -66.85 30.96 35.33
C GLY A 207 -68.28 31.31 34.83
N PRO A 208 -69.28 30.47 35.12
CA PRO A 208 -70.63 30.65 34.60
C PRO A 208 -71.37 31.81 35.30
N LEU A 209 -71.59 32.93 34.60
CA LEU A 209 -72.55 33.94 35.03
C LEU A 209 -73.95 33.33 35.04
N ARG A 210 -74.55 33.19 36.22
CA ARG A 210 -75.99 32.92 36.36
C ARG A 210 -76.76 34.21 36.11
N LYS A 211 -77.72 34.19 35.18
CA LYS A 211 -78.69 35.27 34.97
C LYS A 211 -79.98 35.00 35.75
N GLY A 212 -80.55 36.06 36.34
CA GLY A 212 -81.93 36.14 36.82
C GLY A 212 -82.18 35.72 38.27
N PRO A 213 -83.38 36.02 38.82
CA PRO A 213 -84.54 36.67 38.19
C PRO A 213 -84.71 38.16 38.56
N GLY A 214 -85.88 38.74 38.26
CA GLY A 214 -86.25 40.13 38.55
C GLY A 214 -86.85 40.38 39.96
N PRO A 215 -87.38 41.59 40.22
CA PRO A 215 -87.65 42.08 41.57
C PRO A 215 -89.00 41.62 42.18
N LEU A 216 -89.06 41.63 43.51
CA LEU A 216 -90.26 41.54 44.35
C LEU A 216 -90.16 42.56 45.52
N PRO A 217 -91.27 42.94 46.17
CA PRO A 217 -91.45 44.31 46.68
C PRO A 217 -91.04 44.56 48.14
N GLU A 218 -91.19 45.81 48.57
CA GLU A 218 -90.87 46.35 49.89
C GLU A 218 -91.70 45.75 51.04
N THR A 219 -91.05 45.52 52.19
CA THR A 219 -91.70 45.43 53.51
C THR A 219 -90.86 46.18 54.55
N GLN A 220 -91.53 46.68 55.59
CA GLN A 220 -91.05 47.75 56.48
C GLN A 220 -90.06 47.30 57.59
N PRO A 221 -89.31 48.24 58.22
CA PRO A 221 -88.23 47.92 59.15
C PRO A 221 -88.69 47.60 60.58
N ILE A 222 -87.81 46.96 61.36
CA ILE A 222 -87.93 46.79 62.81
C ILE A 222 -86.60 47.21 63.46
N GLU A 223 -86.67 47.97 64.55
CA GLU A 223 -85.50 48.54 65.25
C GLU A 223 -85.00 47.70 66.43
N MET A 224 -83.71 47.90 66.75
CA MET A 224 -83.07 47.80 68.08
C MET A 224 -83.28 46.55 68.97
N GLN A 225 -82.17 45.87 69.29
CA GLN A 225 -81.63 45.92 70.67
C GLN A 225 -80.13 45.59 70.74
N SER A 226 -79.52 45.72 71.91
CA SER A 226 -78.06 45.90 72.07
C SER A 226 -77.39 45.02 73.14
N GLY A 227 -76.16 44.56 72.84
CA GLY A 227 -75.21 43.95 73.78
C GLY A 227 -75.28 42.40 73.88
N PRO A 228 -74.33 41.76 74.62
CA PRO A 228 -73.22 42.34 75.39
C PRO A 228 -71.80 41.87 74.96
N ARG A 229 -70.77 42.42 75.65
CA ARG A 229 -69.33 42.12 75.51
C ARG A 229 -68.93 40.73 76.02
N ARG A 230 -67.99 40.05 75.35
CA ARG A 230 -67.04 39.11 75.98
C ARG A 230 -65.76 38.89 75.14
N GLU A 231 -64.63 38.87 75.84
CA GLU A 231 -63.32 38.29 75.45
C GLU A 231 -63.08 37.06 76.37
N PRO A 232 -61.91 36.40 76.38
CA PRO A 232 -61.01 35.94 75.29
C PRO A 232 -60.88 34.40 75.35
N ILE A 233 -59.85 33.80 74.73
CA ILE A 233 -58.83 32.90 75.34
C ILE A 233 -57.94 32.24 74.28
N GLU A 234 -56.66 32.03 74.61
CA GLU A 234 -55.65 31.35 73.78
C GLU A 234 -55.48 29.85 74.15
N ALA A 235 -54.72 29.14 73.31
CA ALA A 235 -53.79 28.04 73.62
C ALA A 235 -54.28 26.78 74.38
N GLY A 236 -53.89 25.61 73.87
CA GLY A 236 -54.06 24.31 74.51
C GLY A 236 -53.53 23.18 73.65
N ASP A 237 -52.27 22.77 73.90
CA ASP A 237 -51.63 21.59 73.29
C ASP A 237 -51.92 20.32 74.12
N GLY A 238 -51.75 19.12 73.55
CA GLY A 238 -51.90 17.88 74.33
C GLY A 238 -52.27 16.60 73.55
N THR A 239 -51.26 15.98 72.94
CA THR A 239 -50.93 14.53 72.99
C THR A 239 -52.03 13.49 73.31
N ALA A 240 -52.18 12.49 72.43
CA ALA A 240 -52.81 11.19 72.74
C ALA A 240 -51.76 10.14 73.13
N ALA A 241 -52.18 9.07 73.82
CA ALA A 241 -51.30 8.00 74.33
C ALA A 241 -51.80 6.58 73.98
N ASP A 242 -50.89 5.63 74.12
CA ASP A 242 -50.98 4.16 74.05
C ASP A 242 -51.99 3.55 75.09
N PRO A 243 -52.28 2.21 75.18
CA PRO A 243 -51.31 1.10 75.04
C PRO A 243 -51.79 -0.29 74.54
N ASP A 244 -50.82 -1.23 74.55
CA ASP A 244 -50.89 -2.70 74.77
C ASP A 244 -51.60 -3.64 73.74
N GLY A 245 -51.11 -4.88 73.50
CA GLY A 245 -49.86 -5.50 73.97
C GLY A 245 -49.83 -7.05 73.91
N ALA A 246 -48.60 -7.62 73.87
CA ALA A 246 -48.23 -9.03 74.18
C ALA A 246 -48.76 -10.19 73.29
N ALA A 247 -48.09 -11.36 73.16
CA ALA A 247 -46.69 -11.81 73.39
C ALA A 247 -46.51 -13.26 72.82
N THR A 248 -45.30 -13.85 72.63
CA THR A 248 -43.92 -13.44 72.99
C THR A 248 -43.10 -13.02 71.73
N GLY A 249 -41.80 -13.25 71.44
CA GLY A 249 -40.73 -14.17 71.91
C GLY A 249 -40.73 -15.51 71.15
N ARG A 250 -39.62 -16.19 70.86
CA ARG A 250 -38.18 -16.08 71.29
C ARG A 250 -37.25 -16.58 70.14
N THR A 251 -35.91 -16.52 70.15
CA THR A 251 -34.90 -16.32 71.22
C THR A 251 -33.66 -15.57 70.69
N ASP A 252 -32.75 -15.21 71.59
CA ASP A 252 -31.71 -14.18 71.43
C ASP A 252 -30.25 -14.75 71.50
N PRO A 253 -29.18 -13.93 71.34
CA PRO A 253 -28.79 -13.17 70.14
C PRO A 253 -27.25 -13.36 69.87
N PRO A 254 -26.37 -12.42 69.42
CA PRO A 254 -26.36 -10.93 69.46
C PRO A 254 -26.49 -10.19 68.10
N ALA A 255 -27.11 -9.02 68.18
CA ALA A 255 -27.21 -7.94 67.18
C ALA A 255 -25.86 -7.15 67.04
N PRO A 256 -25.69 -6.07 66.21
CA PRO A 256 -26.67 -5.15 65.58
C PRO A 256 -26.34 -4.80 64.10
N THR A 257 -26.53 -3.58 63.56
CA THR A 257 -27.74 -2.90 62.98
C THR A 257 -27.28 -1.94 61.85
N SER A 258 -28.05 -1.50 60.85
CA SER A 258 -29.42 -1.79 60.36
C SER A 258 -29.69 -1.10 59.01
N GLU A 259 -30.51 -1.72 58.14
CA GLU A 259 -31.26 -1.09 57.03
C GLU A 259 -32.77 -1.41 57.19
N GLY A 260 -33.68 -0.91 56.33
CA GLY A 260 -35.10 -1.32 56.37
C GLY A 260 -36.08 -0.68 55.37
N GLU A 261 -37.05 -1.48 54.87
CA GLU A 261 -38.20 -1.16 53.98
C GLU A 261 -39.38 -2.14 54.33
N GLU A 262 -40.55 -2.31 53.68
CA GLU A 262 -41.24 -1.77 52.46
C GLU A 262 -42.77 -2.13 52.53
N GLN A 263 -43.60 -1.65 51.58
CA GLN A 263 -44.92 -2.18 51.13
C GLN A 263 -46.25 -2.02 51.93
N SER A 264 -47.35 -2.04 51.14
CA SER A 264 -48.79 -2.27 51.49
C SER A 264 -49.58 -1.06 52.10
N THR A 265 -50.92 -0.98 52.23
CA THR A 265 -52.15 -1.53 51.57
C THR A 265 -53.36 -0.63 51.97
N GLY A 266 -54.62 -0.70 51.47
CA GLY A 266 -55.30 -1.51 50.43
C GLY A 266 -56.85 -1.42 50.50
N ARG A 267 -57.58 -2.16 49.63
CA ARG A 267 -59.07 -2.37 49.58
C ARG A 267 -59.96 -1.20 49.06
N ALA A 268 -61.18 -1.55 48.62
CA ALA A 268 -62.18 -0.75 47.86
C ALA A 268 -63.63 -1.19 48.28
N PRO A 269 -64.79 -0.90 47.59
CA PRO A 269 -65.06 -0.09 46.38
C PRO A 269 -66.39 0.75 46.37
N ARG A 270 -66.68 1.51 45.28
CA ARG A 270 -67.99 1.63 44.53
C ARG A 270 -68.30 3.03 43.90
N THR A 271 -68.61 3.03 42.59
CA THR A 271 -69.60 3.87 41.82
C THR A 271 -69.71 5.40 42.04
N ALA A 272 -69.87 6.28 41.03
CA ALA A 272 -69.98 6.10 39.55
C ALA A 272 -69.76 7.43 38.77
N LEU A 273 -69.63 7.31 37.43
CA LEU A 273 -69.87 8.32 36.37
C LEU A 273 -69.57 9.82 36.65
N ARG A 274 -68.45 10.34 36.11
CA ARG A 274 -68.43 11.42 35.07
C ARG A 274 -67.02 12.00 34.80
N ARG A 275 -66.36 11.56 33.72
CA ARG A 275 -65.95 12.38 32.53
C ARG A 275 -64.97 11.63 31.63
N ARG A 276 -65.10 11.83 30.32
CA ARG A 276 -64.10 11.45 29.29
C ARG A 276 -63.06 12.58 29.13
N LEU A 277 -62.03 12.36 28.30
CA LEU A 277 -60.92 13.27 27.96
C LEU A 277 -59.77 13.36 29.00
N ALA A 278 -59.05 12.25 29.15
CA ALA A 278 -57.71 12.20 29.78
C ALA A 278 -56.84 11.03 29.23
N LEU A 279 -56.98 10.70 27.94
CA LEU A 279 -56.20 9.67 27.24
C LEU A 279 -55.82 10.25 25.87
N GLY A 280 -54.52 10.29 25.57
CA GLY A 280 -53.98 11.00 24.40
C GLY A 280 -52.76 11.88 24.71
N LEU A 281 -51.78 11.34 25.46
CA LEU A 281 -50.52 12.04 25.75
C LEU A 281 -49.22 11.19 25.81
N PRO A 282 -49.21 9.84 25.78
CA PRO A 282 -47.98 9.05 25.61
C PRO A 282 -47.71 8.60 24.15
N ALA A 283 -48.53 9.05 23.18
CA ALA A 283 -48.48 8.59 21.78
C ALA A 283 -47.84 9.57 20.78
N LEU A 284 -47.47 10.77 21.23
CA LEU A 284 -46.76 11.79 20.42
C LEU A 284 -45.31 12.02 20.85
N THR A 285 -44.89 11.42 21.98
CA THR A 285 -43.52 11.51 22.48
C THR A 285 -42.59 10.46 21.86
N LEU A 286 -43.07 9.23 21.60
CA LEU A 286 -42.27 8.18 20.95
C LEU A 286 -41.95 8.49 19.48
N THR A 287 -42.91 9.03 18.72
CA THR A 287 -42.71 9.39 17.30
C THR A 287 -41.74 10.53 17.11
N ALA A 288 -41.61 11.45 18.08
CA ALA A 288 -40.60 12.50 18.04
C ALA A 288 -39.17 11.94 18.25
N VAL A 289 -39.01 10.94 19.12
CA VAL A 289 -37.70 10.32 19.41
C VAL A 289 -37.26 9.35 18.30
N LEU A 290 -38.19 8.66 17.67
CA LEU A 290 -37.88 7.79 16.52
C LEU A 290 -37.55 8.58 15.25
N ALA A 291 -38.15 9.77 15.05
CA ALA A 291 -37.81 10.64 13.92
C ALA A 291 -36.39 11.22 13.98
N THR A 292 -35.79 11.35 15.18
CA THR A 292 -34.38 11.75 15.34
C THR A 292 -33.37 10.62 15.13
N GLY A 293 -33.82 9.37 14.97
CA GLY A 293 -32.94 8.20 14.85
C GLY A 293 -32.24 8.03 13.48
N CYS A 294 -32.66 8.77 12.45
CA CYS A 294 -32.18 8.63 11.07
C CYS A 294 -31.41 9.86 10.55
N SER A 295 -31.02 10.78 11.43
CA SER A 295 -30.36 12.04 11.06
C SER A 295 -29.14 12.37 11.93
N ALA A 296 -28.41 11.33 12.39
CA ALA A 296 -27.14 11.49 13.10
C ALA A 296 -26.13 12.34 12.29
N GLU A 297 -26.07 12.10 10.97
CA GLU A 297 -25.33 12.84 9.92
C GLU A 297 -25.71 14.33 9.74
N SER A 298 -26.43 14.92 10.70
CA SER A 298 -26.75 16.35 10.74
C SER A 298 -26.38 17.03 12.06
N TRP A 299 -25.95 16.27 13.06
CA TRP A 299 -25.47 16.82 14.33
C TRP A 299 -23.96 17.07 14.26
N PRO A 300 -23.48 18.24 14.71
CA PRO A 300 -22.06 18.43 14.95
C PRO A 300 -21.64 17.58 16.16
N GLU A 301 -20.71 16.65 15.95
CA GLU A 301 -20.08 15.93 17.04
C GLU A 301 -19.17 16.88 17.84
N PHE A 302 -19.70 17.52 18.87
CA PHE A 302 -18.90 18.32 19.82
C PHE A 302 -17.88 17.48 20.64
N GLY A 303 -17.87 16.16 20.45
CA GLY A 303 -16.85 15.22 20.98
C GLY A 303 -15.85 14.74 19.92
N ALA A 304 -16.15 14.90 18.63
CA ALA A 304 -15.13 14.82 17.61
C ALA A 304 -14.27 16.08 17.76
N GLN A 305 -13.10 15.90 18.35
CA GLN A 305 -11.96 16.68 17.91
C GLN A 305 -11.93 16.51 16.39
N THR A 306 -11.97 17.60 15.63
CA THR A 306 -11.45 17.55 14.26
C THR A 306 -10.13 16.80 14.35
N PRO A 307 -9.86 15.79 13.52
CA PRO A 307 -8.49 15.35 13.35
C PRO A 307 -7.76 16.54 12.72
N THR A 308 -7.26 17.43 13.58
CA THR A 308 -6.04 18.19 13.32
C THR A 308 -5.13 17.18 12.65
N PRO A 309 -4.77 17.35 11.36
CA PRO A 309 -3.90 16.39 10.71
C PRO A 309 -2.69 16.24 11.62
N THR A 310 -2.56 15.07 12.24
CA THR A 310 -1.39 14.72 13.05
C THR A 310 -0.26 14.92 12.07
N PRO A 311 0.60 15.95 12.24
CA PRO A 311 1.43 16.44 11.15
C PRO A 311 2.17 15.24 10.60
N THR A 312 1.83 14.87 9.34
CA THR A 312 2.35 13.67 8.68
C THR A 312 3.84 13.72 8.92
N PRO A 313 4.40 12.77 9.71
CA PRO A 313 5.66 12.99 10.40
C PRO A 313 6.64 13.41 9.35
N THR A 314 7.13 14.66 9.43
CA THR A 314 7.90 15.25 8.35
C THR A 314 9.09 14.35 8.15
N VAL A 315 9.02 13.52 7.11
CA VAL A 315 10.12 12.67 6.70
C VAL A 315 11.10 13.66 6.16
N VAL A 316 11.98 14.14 7.04
CA VAL A 316 13.17 14.89 6.69
C VAL A 316 14.08 13.88 6.03
N THR A 317 13.70 13.48 4.81
CA THR A 317 14.63 13.00 3.79
C THR A 317 15.76 14.03 3.79
N PRO A 318 16.98 13.67 4.17
CA PRO A 318 18.12 14.57 4.07
C PRO A 318 18.19 15.10 2.63
N GLU A 319 18.58 16.36 2.43
CA GLU A 319 18.62 16.97 1.10
C GLU A 319 19.55 16.19 0.13
N ASP A 320 20.50 15.44 0.67
CA ASP A 320 21.40 14.52 -0.05
C ASP A 320 20.85 13.08 -0.26
N GLN A 321 19.75 12.68 0.40
CA GLN A 321 19.23 11.31 0.27
C GLN A 321 18.42 11.14 -1.01
N LYS A 322 18.93 10.31 -1.91
CA LYS A 322 18.24 9.92 -3.14
C LYS A 322 17.04 9.01 -2.89
N PRO A 323 15.96 9.14 -3.66
CA PRO A 323 14.79 8.27 -3.54
C PRO A 323 15.08 6.84 -4.05
N PRO A 324 14.45 5.80 -3.47
CA PRO A 324 14.56 4.42 -3.96
C PRO A 324 13.98 4.29 -5.37
N VAL A 325 14.67 3.58 -6.27
CA VAL A 325 14.27 3.44 -7.69
C VAL A 325 12.98 2.65 -7.92
N VAL A 326 12.61 1.75 -7.00
CA VAL A 326 11.43 0.88 -7.11
C VAL A 326 10.72 0.76 -5.77
N THR A 327 9.40 0.97 -5.75
CA THR A 327 8.56 0.77 -4.56
C THR A 327 8.23 -0.70 -4.32
N LYS A 328 7.78 -1.08 -3.10
CA LYS A 328 7.41 -2.48 -2.83
C LYS A 328 6.25 -3.00 -3.70
N LYS A 329 5.26 -2.15 -4.04
CA LYS A 329 4.14 -2.54 -4.94
C LYS A 329 4.67 -2.82 -6.35
N GLN A 330 5.42 -1.85 -6.89
CA GLN A 330 6.06 -1.91 -8.20
C GLN A 330 7.02 -3.10 -8.31
N GLY A 331 7.84 -3.38 -7.30
CA GLY A 331 8.74 -4.53 -7.27
C GLY A 331 8.01 -5.88 -7.29
N GLN A 332 6.85 -6.00 -6.64
CA GLN A 332 6.00 -7.19 -6.77
C GLN A 332 5.37 -7.28 -8.18
N ARG A 333 4.93 -6.17 -8.77
CA ARG A 333 4.40 -6.11 -10.15
C ARG A 333 5.46 -6.59 -11.15
N ILE A 334 6.64 -5.96 -11.14
CA ILE A 334 7.77 -6.27 -12.02
C ILE A 334 8.17 -7.75 -11.92
N VAL A 335 8.33 -8.29 -10.71
CA VAL A 335 8.68 -9.70 -10.53
C VAL A 335 7.57 -10.63 -11.04
N SER A 336 6.28 -10.31 -10.84
CA SER A 336 5.18 -11.09 -11.40
C SER A 336 5.20 -11.09 -12.93
N GLU A 337 5.33 -9.92 -13.58
CA GLU A 337 5.40 -9.80 -15.04
C GLU A 337 6.61 -10.55 -15.63
N ILE A 338 7.80 -10.42 -15.01
CA ILE A 338 8.98 -11.19 -15.39
C ILE A 338 8.70 -12.69 -15.27
N THR A 339 8.07 -13.13 -14.18
CA THR A 339 7.75 -14.55 -13.95
C THR A 339 6.81 -15.10 -15.01
N GLU A 340 5.78 -14.35 -15.42
CA GLU A 340 4.86 -14.76 -16.48
C GLU A 340 5.57 -14.85 -17.85
N VAL A 341 6.39 -13.85 -18.20
CA VAL A 341 7.16 -13.85 -19.46
C VAL A 341 8.17 -15.00 -19.51
N VAL A 342 8.88 -15.26 -18.41
CA VAL A 342 9.87 -16.34 -18.30
C VAL A 342 9.20 -17.72 -18.31
N GLN A 343 8.06 -17.91 -17.64
CA GLN A 343 7.32 -19.18 -17.70
C GLN A 343 6.82 -19.50 -19.11
N GLN A 344 6.37 -18.50 -19.86
CA GLN A 344 5.99 -18.69 -21.27
C GLN A 344 7.22 -19.00 -22.15
N ALA A 345 8.32 -18.28 -21.96
CA ALA A 345 9.57 -18.54 -22.67
C ALA A 345 10.11 -19.95 -22.40
N ASP A 346 10.10 -20.39 -21.14
CA ASP A 346 10.52 -21.74 -20.72
C ASP A 346 9.62 -22.85 -21.28
N ALA A 347 8.32 -22.59 -21.45
CA ALA A 347 7.36 -23.54 -22.02
C ALA A 347 7.44 -23.64 -23.55
N GLU A 348 7.74 -22.52 -24.24
CA GLU A 348 7.84 -22.45 -25.70
C GLU A 348 9.28 -22.62 -26.24
N LEU A 349 10.28 -22.62 -25.35
CA LEU A 349 11.72 -22.50 -25.65
C LEU A 349 12.07 -21.22 -26.44
N ASP A 350 11.32 -20.15 -26.18
CA ASP A 350 11.41 -18.86 -26.88
C ASP A 350 12.46 -17.94 -26.23
N ILE A 351 13.71 -18.05 -26.70
CA ILE A 351 14.82 -17.24 -26.19
C ILE A 351 14.63 -15.74 -26.47
N ALA A 352 13.91 -15.36 -27.54
CA ALA A 352 13.67 -13.95 -27.85
C ALA A 352 12.69 -13.32 -26.85
N ARG A 353 11.69 -14.08 -26.37
CA ARG A 353 10.82 -13.67 -25.25
C ARG A 353 11.58 -13.59 -23.94
N ALA A 354 12.44 -14.57 -23.66
CA ALA A 354 13.33 -14.53 -22.48
C ALA A 354 14.23 -13.27 -22.47
N GLU A 355 14.83 -12.90 -23.60
CA GLU A 355 15.72 -11.71 -23.74
C GLU A 355 15.04 -10.37 -23.40
N THR A 356 13.70 -10.31 -23.38
CA THR A 356 12.95 -9.10 -22.95
C THR A 356 12.98 -8.85 -21.45
N ARG A 357 13.18 -9.90 -20.62
CA ARG A 357 13.13 -9.84 -19.15
C ARG A 357 14.32 -10.52 -18.45
N LEU A 358 15.21 -11.17 -19.19
CA LEU A 358 16.45 -11.80 -18.72
C LEU A 358 17.67 -11.19 -19.44
N ALA A 359 18.77 -11.08 -18.71
CA ALA A 359 20.08 -10.65 -19.14
C ALA A 359 21.16 -11.43 -18.35
N GLY A 360 22.44 -11.05 -18.46
CA GLY A 360 23.53 -11.62 -17.66
C GLY A 360 23.64 -13.14 -17.73
N ALA A 361 24.10 -13.75 -16.64
CA ALA A 361 24.31 -15.19 -16.53
C ALA A 361 23.02 -15.99 -16.74
N VAL A 362 21.88 -15.50 -16.23
CA VAL A 362 20.58 -16.18 -16.33
C VAL A 362 20.15 -16.35 -17.79
N LEU A 363 20.40 -15.34 -18.63
CA LEU A 363 20.12 -15.43 -20.07
C LEU A 363 21.06 -16.41 -20.79
N GLU A 364 22.35 -16.42 -20.46
CA GLU A 364 23.30 -17.35 -21.08
C GLU A 364 22.96 -18.81 -20.75
N GLY A 365 22.63 -19.09 -19.48
CA GLY A 365 22.14 -20.40 -19.05
C GLY A 365 20.88 -20.83 -19.80
N ARG A 366 19.86 -19.95 -19.86
CA ARG A 366 18.61 -20.22 -20.62
C ARG A 366 18.86 -20.50 -22.10
N ARG A 367 19.77 -19.76 -22.76
CA ARG A 367 20.09 -19.94 -24.18
C ARG A 367 20.64 -21.34 -24.47
N THR A 368 21.53 -21.85 -23.63
CA THR A 368 22.08 -23.21 -23.77
C THR A 368 21.08 -24.28 -23.35
N GLU A 369 20.32 -24.04 -22.29
CA GLU A 369 19.30 -24.95 -21.79
C GLU A 369 18.16 -25.19 -22.79
N TYR A 370 17.66 -24.15 -23.47
CA TYR A 370 16.65 -24.29 -24.51
C TYR A 370 17.19 -25.08 -25.72
N ALA A 371 18.45 -24.86 -26.10
CA ALA A 371 19.10 -25.63 -27.17
C ALA A 371 19.24 -27.13 -26.83
N LEU A 372 19.47 -27.45 -25.55
CA LEU A 372 19.47 -28.82 -25.02
C LEU A 372 18.06 -29.44 -25.02
N ARG A 373 17.06 -28.77 -24.43
CA ARG A 373 15.66 -29.27 -24.37
C ARG A 373 15.06 -29.50 -25.77
N ALA A 374 15.41 -28.66 -26.75
CA ALA A 374 15.01 -28.85 -28.13
C ALA A 374 15.62 -30.10 -28.82
N LYS A 375 16.46 -30.88 -28.14
CA LYS A 375 17.16 -32.08 -28.65
C LYS A 375 17.17 -33.28 -27.70
N ILE A 376 17.02 -33.06 -26.40
CA ILE A 376 17.00 -34.08 -25.34
C ILE A 376 15.64 -34.02 -24.66
N ALA A 377 14.74 -34.93 -25.02
CA ALA A 377 13.34 -34.90 -24.58
C ALA A 377 13.15 -35.34 -23.12
N GLU A 378 14.16 -36.02 -22.57
CA GLU A 378 14.22 -36.48 -21.18
C GLU A 378 14.53 -35.33 -20.20
N ARG A 379 15.15 -34.25 -20.67
CA ARG A 379 15.55 -33.08 -19.87
C ARG A 379 14.33 -32.23 -19.52
N THR A 380 13.75 -32.56 -18.37
CA THR A 380 12.41 -32.13 -17.93
C THR A 380 12.42 -31.52 -16.53
N GLU A 381 13.61 -31.35 -15.96
CA GLU A 381 13.85 -30.69 -14.67
C GLU A 381 13.23 -29.28 -14.65
N PRO A 382 12.59 -28.85 -13.54
CA PRO A 382 12.15 -27.46 -13.39
C PRO A 382 13.35 -26.51 -13.44
N LEU A 383 13.23 -25.40 -14.17
CA LEU A 383 14.24 -24.35 -14.19
C LEU A 383 14.02 -23.36 -13.04
N THR A 384 15.10 -22.88 -12.45
CA THR A 384 15.03 -21.80 -11.44
C THR A 384 14.39 -20.56 -12.06
N ALA A 385 13.40 -20.03 -11.35
CA ALA A 385 12.56 -18.89 -11.72
C ALA A 385 12.06 -18.21 -10.44
N PRO A 386 11.64 -16.93 -10.48
CA PRO A 386 11.18 -16.22 -9.30
C PRO A 386 9.92 -16.87 -8.70
N ARG A 387 9.75 -16.74 -7.39
CA ARG A 387 8.58 -17.26 -6.66
C ARG A 387 7.48 -16.20 -6.55
N ASP A 388 6.24 -16.63 -6.29
CA ASP A 388 5.02 -15.81 -6.40
C ASP A 388 4.94 -14.59 -5.44
N LYS A 389 5.72 -14.56 -4.34
CA LYS A 389 5.73 -13.45 -3.38
C LYS A 389 7.11 -12.84 -3.22
N VAL A 390 7.22 -11.52 -3.37
CA VAL A 390 8.46 -10.79 -3.03
C VAL A 390 8.51 -10.51 -1.53
N LYS A 391 9.36 -11.26 -0.82
CA LYS A 391 9.58 -11.14 0.64
C LYS A 391 10.39 -9.89 0.97
N ILE A 392 11.46 -9.64 0.22
CA ILE A 392 12.36 -8.49 0.37
C ILE A 392 12.51 -7.81 -1.00
N VAL A 393 12.38 -6.48 -1.03
CA VAL A 393 12.82 -5.61 -2.14
C VAL A 393 13.86 -4.68 -1.55
N LEU A 394 15.07 -4.66 -2.14
CA LEU A 394 16.15 -3.77 -1.79
C LEU A 394 16.51 -2.94 -3.05
N PRO A 395 15.83 -1.81 -3.26
CA PRO A 395 16.09 -0.94 -4.40
C PRO A 395 17.31 -0.06 -4.14
N GLU A 396 18.08 0.22 -5.18
CA GLU A 396 19.09 1.27 -5.14
C GLU A 396 18.44 2.64 -4.89
N ALA A 397 19.11 3.50 -4.13
CA ALA A 397 18.71 4.88 -3.89
C ALA A 397 19.51 5.79 -4.83
N THR A 398 18.98 6.04 -6.02
CA THR A 398 19.63 6.86 -7.05
C THR A 398 18.63 7.48 -8.03
N ASP A 399 19.06 8.57 -8.66
CA ASP A 399 18.38 9.18 -9.82
C ASP A 399 19.01 8.70 -11.14
N SER A 400 20.26 8.23 -11.13
CA SER A 400 21.02 7.85 -12.33
C SER A 400 20.65 6.46 -12.88
N TRP A 401 21.16 6.13 -14.06
CA TRP A 401 21.16 4.80 -14.66
C TRP A 401 22.60 4.30 -14.86
N PRO A 402 22.87 2.97 -14.93
CA PRO A 402 21.90 1.87 -14.78
C PRO A 402 21.47 1.67 -13.32
N ARG A 403 20.22 1.25 -13.11
CA ARG A 403 19.56 1.12 -11.79
C ARG A 403 19.44 -0.33 -11.37
N ALA A 404 19.80 -0.65 -10.12
CA ALA A 404 19.70 -1.98 -9.58
C ALA A 404 18.57 -2.15 -8.54
N VAL A 405 18.00 -3.35 -8.50
CA VAL A 405 17.12 -3.83 -7.41
C VAL A 405 17.52 -5.27 -7.08
N LEU A 406 17.76 -5.56 -5.81
CA LEU A 406 17.87 -6.93 -5.32
C LEU A 406 16.55 -7.37 -4.70
N ALA A 407 16.10 -8.59 -4.99
CA ALA A 407 14.85 -9.13 -4.46
C ALA A 407 15.01 -10.57 -3.95
N LEU A 408 14.36 -10.87 -2.83
CA LEU A 408 14.21 -12.23 -2.32
C LEU A 408 12.75 -12.65 -2.48
N THR A 409 12.52 -13.70 -3.26
CA THR A 409 11.19 -14.25 -3.55
C THR A 409 10.96 -15.56 -2.79
N VAL A 410 9.72 -15.79 -2.34
CA VAL A 410 9.25 -17.03 -1.68
C VAL A 410 7.90 -17.42 -2.26
N SER A 411 7.49 -18.69 -2.14
CA SER A 411 6.12 -19.05 -2.52
C SER A 411 5.12 -18.71 -1.40
N GLU A 412 3.87 -18.43 -1.75
CA GLU A 412 2.77 -18.35 -0.77
C GLU A 412 2.14 -19.72 -0.49
N LYS A 413 2.40 -20.72 -1.34
CA LYS A 413 1.65 -21.99 -1.41
C LYS A 413 2.47 -23.21 -1.00
N ASP A 414 3.79 -23.11 -1.09
CA ASP A 414 4.73 -24.18 -0.76
C ASP A 414 5.86 -23.60 0.11
N ASP A 415 5.90 -24.00 1.39
CA ASP A 415 6.93 -23.61 2.35
C ASP A 415 8.20 -24.48 2.26
N THR A 416 8.19 -25.51 1.41
CA THR A 416 9.36 -26.35 1.09
C THR A 416 10.10 -25.89 -0.17
N ALA A 417 9.46 -25.06 -1.01
CA ALA A 417 10.08 -24.45 -2.17
C ALA A 417 11.20 -23.47 -1.74
N ALA A 418 12.41 -23.67 -2.28
CA ALA A 418 13.56 -22.82 -1.97
C ALA A 418 13.28 -21.34 -2.32
N PRO A 419 13.58 -20.38 -1.44
CA PRO A 419 13.54 -18.96 -1.78
C PRO A 419 14.48 -18.67 -2.94
N VAL A 420 14.09 -17.80 -3.86
CA VAL A 420 14.95 -17.40 -4.99
C VAL A 420 15.38 -15.96 -4.80
N LEU A 421 16.71 -15.77 -4.71
CA LEU A 421 17.38 -14.49 -4.61
C LEU A 421 17.82 -14.05 -6.01
N LEU A 422 17.54 -12.80 -6.39
CA LEU A 422 17.79 -12.30 -7.73
C LEU A 422 18.19 -10.82 -7.73
N THR A 423 18.89 -10.38 -8.78
CA THR A 423 19.07 -8.96 -9.10
C THR A 423 18.45 -8.60 -10.43
N MET A 424 17.77 -7.46 -10.44
CA MET A 424 17.19 -6.84 -11.62
C MET A 424 17.94 -5.54 -11.93
N THR A 425 18.27 -5.32 -13.20
CA THR A 425 18.89 -4.08 -13.68
C THR A 425 18.01 -3.43 -14.74
N GLN A 426 17.86 -2.11 -14.66
CA GLN A 426 17.31 -1.26 -15.71
C GLN A 426 18.46 -0.41 -16.28
N ASP A 427 18.78 -0.57 -17.55
CA ASP A 427 19.98 0.01 -18.18
C ASP A 427 19.84 1.50 -18.51
N ASP A 428 18.61 1.93 -18.85
CA ASP A 428 18.24 3.28 -19.30
C ASP A 428 16.76 3.58 -18.94
N PRO A 429 16.24 4.81 -19.10
CA PRO A 429 14.87 5.15 -18.71
C PRO A 429 13.78 4.37 -19.46
N TRP A 430 14.03 3.95 -20.70
CA TRP A 430 13.04 3.33 -21.58
C TRP A 430 13.01 1.80 -21.47
N SER A 431 14.16 1.19 -21.17
CA SER A 431 14.29 -0.25 -20.94
C SER A 431 13.54 -0.70 -19.68
N ASN A 432 12.96 -1.89 -19.74
CA ASN A 432 12.40 -2.57 -18.57
C ASN A 432 13.50 -3.23 -17.72
N TYR A 433 13.17 -3.53 -16.47
CA TYR A 433 14.01 -4.30 -15.59
C TYR A 433 14.17 -5.74 -16.11
N ARG A 434 15.43 -6.17 -16.20
CA ARG A 434 15.80 -7.53 -16.58
C ARG A 434 16.57 -8.19 -15.44
N ILE A 435 16.27 -9.46 -15.16
CA ILE A 435 17.06 -10.24 -14.20
C ILE A 435 18.44 -10.50 -14.81
N THR A 436 19.51 -10.17 -14.08
CA THR A 436 20.90 -10.44 -14.49
C THR A 436 21.41 -11.74 -13.86
N GLU A 437 21.22 -11.87 -12.54
CA GLU A 437 21.63 -13.00 -11.71
C GLU A 437 20.43 -13.52 -10.92
N MET A 438 20.31 -14.83 -10.76
CA MET A 438 19.22 -15.49 -10.03
C MET A 438 19.66 -16.85 -9.49
N ALA A 439 19.43 -17.08 -8.20
CA ALA A 439 19.85 -18.30 -7.53
C ALA A 439 18.89 -18.77 -6.44
N ASP A 440 18.82 -20.08 -6.24
CA ASP A 440 18.11 -20.69 -5.12
C ASP A 440 18.92 -20.52 -3.81
N MET A 441 18.21 -20.13 -2.75
CA MET A 441 18.74 -19.88 -1.41
C MET A 441 18.75 -21.18 -0.60
N PRO A 442 19.92 -21.73 -0.20
CA PRO A 442 19.97 -22.95 0.60
C PRO A 442 19.27 -22.77 1.95
N ALA A 443 18.56 -23.80 2.41
CA ALA A 443 17.77 -23.77 3.66
C ALA A 443 18.58 -23.55 4.96
N ALA A 444 19.91 -23.48 4.87
CA ALA A 444 20.83 -23.14 5.98
C ALA A 444 21.39 -21.70 5.89
N ALA A 445 21.13 -20.97 4.82
CA ALA A 445 21.58 -19.59 4.65
C ALA A 445 20.61 -18.61 5.34
N GLU A 446 21.17 -17.52 5.89
CA GLU A 446 20.39 -16.44 6.52
C GLU A 446 20.63 -15.13 5.78
N PHE A 447 19.56 -14.55 5.24
CA PHE A 447 19.62 -13.27 4.53
C PHE A 447 19.87 -12.12 5.53
N PRO A 448 20.82 -11.20 5.28
CA PRO A 448 21.18 -10.12 6.21
C PRO A 448 20.08 -9.06 6.39
N ASP A 449 20.15 -8.31 7.48
CA ASP A 449 19.31 -7.13 7.69
C ASP A 449 19.66 -6.02 6.67
N VAL A 450 18.66 -5.58 5.92
CA VAL A 450 18.78 -4.59 4.84
C VAL A 450 17.79 -3.45 5.02
N ALA A 451 18.08 -2.32 4.37
CA ALA A 451 17.23 -1.15 4.42
C ALA A 451 15.81 -1.45 3.90
N PRO A 452 14.76 -0.86 4.47
CA PRO A 452 13.39 -1.05 3.99
C PRO A 452 13.22 -0.41 2.61
N ALA A 453 12.37 -1.00 1.76
CA ALA A 453 12.20 -0.58 0.35
C ALA A 453 11.80 0.89 0.13
N TRP A 454 11.24 1.58 1.13
CA TRP A 454 10.92 3.02 1.05
C TRP A 454 12.14 3.94 1.29
N LEU A 455 13.21 3.42 1.88
CA LEU A 455 14.47 4.12 2.14
C LEU A 455 15.51 3.87 1.03
N GLY A 456 15.49 2.66 0.46
CA GLY A 456 16.49 2.20 -0.50
C GLY A 456 17.87 1.95 0.15
N THR A 457 18.86 1.64 -0.68
CA THR A 457 20.26 1.47 -0.25
C THR A 457 21.24 1.99 -1.30
N THR A 458 22.48 2.26 -0.92
CA THR A 458 23.53 2.64 -1.86
C THR A 458 24.16 1.40 -2.52
N ARG A 459 24.50 1.53 -3.80
CA ARG A 459 25.46 0.63 -4.46
C ARG A 459 26.87 0.91 -3.94
N ILE A 460 27.66 -0.13 -3.74
CA ILE A 460 29.08 -0.01 -3.37
C ILE A 460 29.93 -0.18 -4.65
N PRO A 461 30.97 0.66 -4.86
CA PRO A 461 31.91 0.49 -5.98
C PRO A 461 32.63 -0.87 -5.96
N ALA A 462 32.98 -1.40 -7.13
CA ALA A 462 33.56 -2.74 -7.26
C ALA A 462 34.95 -2.84 -6.62
N GLU A 463 35.69 -1.74 -6.63
CA GLU A 463 37.02 -1.53 -6.05
C GLU A 463 36.99 -1.12 -4.56
N SER A 464 35.81 -1.12 -3.92
CA SER A 464 35.64 -0.44 -2.63
C SER A 464 36.40 -1.13 -1.48
N PRO A 465 37.29 -0.41 -0.76
CA PRO A 465 38.03 -0.97 0.36
C PRO A 465 37.19 -1.07 1.64
N PHE A 466 35.92 -0.64 1.66
CA PHE A 466 35.11 -0.58 2.88
C PHE A 466 34.52 -1.93 3.33
N LEU A 467 34.71 -3.00 2.56
CA LEU A 467 34.31 -4.37 2.87
C LEU A 467 35.50 -5.24 3.30
N ALA A 468 35.24 -6.42 3.88
CA ALA A 468 36.26 -7.39 4.29
C ALA A 468 37.02 -8.06 3.12
N LEU A 469 36.50 -7.87 1.91
CA LEU A 469 37.09 -8.14 0.59
C LEU A 469 36.40 -7.19 -0.41
N ALA A 470 37.11 -6.64 -1.40
CA ALA A 470 36.49 -5.79 -2.41
C ALA A 470 35.54 -6.62 -3.31
N PRO A 471 34.38 -6.08 -3.76
CA PRO A 471 33.45 -6.84 -4.60
C PRO A 471 34.08 -7.46 -5.85
N GLU A 472 34.99 -6.76 -6.53
CA GLU A 472 35.69 -7.26 -7.74
C GLU A 472 36.56 -8.50 -7.45
N GLN A 473 37.16 -8.57 -6.25
CA GLN A 473 38.06 -9.64 -5.84
C GLN A 473 37.31 -10.90 -5.37
N LEU A 474 35.99 -10.82 -5.18
CA LEU A 474 35.20 -11.88 -4.55
C LEU A 474 35.08 -13.14 -5.42
N ALA A 475 35.01 -12.97 -6.75
CA ALA A 475 34.98 -14.07 -7.69
C ALA A 475 36.33 -14.82 -7.69
N GLU A 476 37.44 -14.11 -7.90
CA GLU A 476 38.80 -14.69 -7.85
C GLU A 476 39.12 -15.37 -6.51
N ALA A 477 38.72 -14.75 -5.39
CA ALA A 477 38.94 -15.29 -4.05
C ALA A 477 38.14 -16.57 -3.79
N PHE A 478 36.93 -16.69 -4.35
CA PHE A 478 36.19 -17.95 -4.27
C PHE A 478 36.81 -19.01 -5.18
N SER A 479 37.30 -18.65 -6.37
CA SER A 479 38.04 -19.58 -7.25
C SER A 479 39.29 -20.17 -6.59
N ASP A 480 40.18 -19.35 -6.03
CA ASP A 480 41.34 -19.88 -5.29
C ASP A 480 40.92 -20.70 -4.07
N PHE A 481 39.84 -20.34 -3.38
CA PHE A 481 39.31 -21.17 -2.30
C PHE A 481 38.83 -22.55 -2.81
N VAL A 482 38.16 -22.62 -3.96
CA VAL A 482 37.77 -23.89 -4.60
C VAL A 482 39.00 -24.71 -4.98
N ASP A 483 39.99 -24.11 -5.65
CA ASP A 483 41.14 -24.82 -6.24
C ASP A 483 42.24 -25.17 -5.22
N SER A 484 42.62 -24.23 -4.35
CA SER A 484 43.68 -24.39 -3.36
C SER A 484 43.20 -25.00 -2.03
N GLY A 485 41.91 -24.88 -1.69
CA GLY A 485 41.32 -25.42 -0.46
C GLY A 485 41.98 -24.85 0.80
N ASP A 486 42.40 -25.72 1.74
CA ASP A 486 43.12 -25.36 2.97
C ASP A 486 44.43 -24.58 2.74
N LYS A 487 44.93 -24.50 1.50
CA LYS A 487 46.13 -23.75 1.12
C LYS A 487 45.83 -22.36 0.55
N SER A 488 44.56 -22.05 0.28
CA SER A 488 44.10 -20.76 -0.21
C SER A 488 44.45 -19.66 0.78
N GLU A 489 44.78 -18.45 0.30
CA GLU A 489 44.91 -17.29 1.19
C GLU A 489 43.57 -16.82 1.77
N PHE A 490 42.46 -17.30 1.19
CA PHE A 490 41.09 -17.08 1.63
C PHE A 490 40.54 -18.23 2.49
N ALA A 491 41.36 -19.24 2.82
CA ALA A 491 40.97 -20.34 3.71
C ALA A 491 40.42 -19.82 5.05
N GLY A 492 39.20 -20.26 5.40
CA GLY A 492 38.49 -19.82 6.61
C GLY A 492 37.85 -18.42 6.54
N ARG A 493 37.99 -17.67 5.43
CA ARG A 493 37.28 -16.38 5.21
C ARG A 493 35.82 -16.60 4.82
N PHE A 494 35.51 -17.73 4.19
CA PHE A 494 34.18 -18.13 3.75
C PHE A 494 33.46 -18.99 4.81
N ASP A 495 32.12 -18.97 4.80
CA ASP A 495 31.27 -19.71 5.73
C ASP A 495 31.10 -21.21 5.39
N ALA A 496 30.47 -21.97 6.29
CA ALA A 496 30.21 -23.40 6.12
C ALA A 496 29.22 -23.74 4.97
N THR A 497 28.52 -22.78 4.39
CA THR A 497 27.68 -22.93 3.19
C THR A 497 28.54 -22.83 1.93
N ALA A 498 29.40 -21.81 1.85
CA ALA A 498 30.42 -21.68 0.82
C ALA A 498 31.41 -22.86 0.80
N GLU A 499 31.84 -23.34 1.98
CA GLU A 499 32.72 -24.52 2.13
C GLU A 499 32.10 -25.78 1.52
N LYS A 500 30.79 -26.01 1.73
CA LYS A 500 30.06 -27.15 1.13
C LYS A 500 29.95 -27.05 -0.37
N LEU A 501 29.70 -25.86 -0.92
CA LEU A 501 29.67 -25.66 -2.38
C LEU A 501 31.05 -25.94 -2.98
N ALA A 502 32.10 -25.34 -2.41
CA ALA A 502 33.47 -25.56 -2.86
C ALA A 502 33.87 -27.04 -2.78
N GLN A 503 33.47 -27.76 -1.72
CA GLN A 503 33.72 -29.20 -1.63
C GLN A 503 32.92 -30.01 -2.66
N SER A 504 31.66 -29.67 -2.92
CA SER A 504 30.84 -30.33 -3.95
C SER A 504 31.47 -30.23 -5.35
N ILE A 505 32.11 -29.10 -5.65
CA ILE A 505 32.83 -28.88 -6.92
C ILE A 505 34.11 -29.74 -6.98
N ARG A 506 34.90 -29.77 -5.90
CA ARG A 506 36.08 -30.67 -5.80
C ARG A 506 35.70 -32.15 -5.90
N ASP A 507 34.57 -32.54 -5.33
CA ASP A 507 34.06 -33.92 -5.38
C ASP A 507 33.61 -34.29 -6.80
N SER A 508 32.94 -33.37 -7.52
CA SER A 508 32.59 -33.54 -8.95
C SER A 508 33.84 -33.75 -9.82
N ARG A 509 34.82 -32.85 -9.71
CA ARG A 509 36.11 -32.95 -10.42
C ARG A 509 36.85 -34.25 -10.08
N THR A 510 36.76 -34.72 -8.83
CA THR A 510 37.31 -36.01 -8.38
C THR A 510 36.56 -37.20 -8.98
N ALA A 511 35.24 -37.12 -9.14
CA ALA A 511 34.43 -38.14 -9.79
C ALA A 511 34.79 -38.28 -11.28
N ILE A 512 35.06 -37.18 -11.99
CA ILE A 512 35.53 -37.20 -13.39
C ILE A 512 36.88 -37.92 -13.51
N LEU A 513 37.86 -37.57 -12.68
CA LEU A 513 39.17 -38.25 -12.63
C LEU A 513 39.06 -39.74 -12.26
N THR A 514 38.02 -40.13 -11.51
CA THR A 514 37.76 -41.52 -11.15
C THR A 514 37.11 -42.28 -12.30
N GLY A 515 36.07 -41.72 -12.92
CA GLY A 515 35.39 -42.33 -14.07
C GLY A 515 36.29 -42.52 -15.29
N LEU A 516 37.31 -41.67 -15.48
CA LEU A 516 38.34 -41.88 -16.51
C LEU A 516 39.24 -43.10 -16.20
N LYS A 517 39.60 -43.34 -14.94
CA LYS A 517 40.38 -44.53 -14.52
C LYS A 517 39.56 -45.81 -14.66
N GLU A 518 38.29 -45.78 -14.28
CA GLU A 518 37.37 -46.92 -14.45
C GLU A 518 37.19 -47.30 -15.94
N LYS A 519 37.09 -46.27 -16.81
CA LYS A 519 37.05 -46.42 -18.27
C LYS A 519 38.44 -46.69 -18.90
N LYS A 520 39.51 -46.73 -18.10
CA LYS A 520 40.92 -46.92 -18.52
C LYS A 520 41.43 -45.87 -19.52
N ALA A 521 40.85 -44.68 -19.47
CA ALA A 521 41.19 -43.54 -20.30
C ALA A 521 42.27 -42.64 -19.68
N ASP A 522 42.55 -42.78 -18.39
CA ASP A 522 43.45 -41.97 -17.56
C ASP A 522 44.92 -41.90 -18.04
N THR A 523 45.36 -42.82 -18.90
CA THR A 523 46.67 -42.77 -19.56
C THR A 523 46.62 -42.15 -20.97
N THR A 524 45.43 -42.08 -21.57
CA THR A 524 45.17 -41.56 -22.92
C THR A 524 44.56 -40.14 -22.94
N SER A 525 44.05 -39.67 -21.80
CA SER A 525 43.43 -38.36 -21.63
C SER A 525 44.00 -37.61 -20.41
N SER A 526 44.47 -36.39 -20.62
CA SER A 526 44.76 -35.44 -19.54
C SER A 526 43.52 -34.59 -19.25
N VAL A 527 43.33 -34.20 -17.99
CA VAL A 527 42.28 -33.27 -17.56
C VAL A 527 42.92 -32.08 -16.87
N ALA A 528 42.50 -30.89 -17.23
CA ALA A 528 42.71 -29.66 -16.48
C ALA A 528 41.36 -29.14 -15.98
N PHE A 529 41.36 -28.57 -14.78
CA PHE A 529 40.26 -27.82 -14.19
C PHE A 529 40.80 -26.42 -13.88
N ASP A 530 39.99 -25.40 -14.14
CA ASP A 530 40.35 -23.99 -13.98
C ASP A 530 39.07 -23.17 -13.77
N MET A 531 39.01 -22.37 -12.69
CA MET A 531 37.83 -21.55 -12.33
C MET A 531 38.19 -20.07 -12.37
N THR A 532 37.47 -19.31 -13.19
CA THR A 532 37.84 -17.92 -13.52
C THR A 532 36.69 -16.95 -13.28
N ALA A 533 37.02 -15.69 -12.97
CA ALA A 533 36.05 -14.61 -12.98
C ALA A 533 35.87 -14.09 -14.43
N PRO A 534 34.64 -13.93 -14.94
CA PRO A 534 34.41 -13.24 -16.20
C PRO A 534 34.68 -11.72 -16.06
N GLU A 535 34.85 -11.01 -17.17
CA GLU A 535 35.02 -9.54 -17.20
C GLU A 535 33.68 -8.79 -16.95
N GLU A 536 32.90 -9.22 -15.96
CA GLU A 536 31.60 -8.65 -15.58
C GLU A 536 31.71 -7.87 -14.26
N THR A 537 31.16 -6.65 -14.20
CA THR A 537 31.22 -5.82 -12.99
C THR A 537 30.25 -6.34 -11.92
N PRO A 538 30.70 -6.66 -10.70
CA PRO A 538 29.84 -7.18 -9.65
C PRO A 538 28.81 -6.15 -9.17
N LEU A 539 27.58 -6.60 -8.96
CA LEU A 539 26.55 -5.77 -8.33
C LEU A 539 26.61 -5.94 -6.81
N SER A 540 26.98 -4.87 -6.11
CA SER A 540 26.98 -4.85 -4.64
C SER A 540 26.11 -3.74 -4.06
N LEU A 541 25.26 -4.10 -3.09
CA LEU A 541 24.30 -3.20 -2.43
C LEU A 541 24.50 -3.25 -0.90
N ALA A 542 24.51 -2.09 -0.25
CA ALA A 542 24.81 -1.99 1.18
C ALA A 542 23.71 -2.59 2.09
N THR A 543 24.13 -3.14 3.23
CA THR A 543 23.26 -3.70 4.29
C THR A 543 23.25 -2.81 5.54
N LEU A 544 22.32 -3.05 6.46
CA LEU A 544 22.27 -2.29 7.73
C LEU A 544 23.44 -2.66 8.67
N GLY A 545 24.12 -3.79 8.44
CA GLY A 545 25.31 -4.23 9.17
C GLY A 545 26.62 -3.62 8.68
N SER A 546 26.58 -2.53 7.90
CA SER A 546 27.73 -1.89 7.23
C SER A 546 28.50 -2.77 6.22
N GLY A 547 28.01 -3.99 5.95
CA GLY A 547 28.50 -4.85 4.86
C GLY A 547 27.70 -4.65 3.58
N ALA A 548 27.83 -5.59 2.63
CA ALA A 548 27.06 -5.62 1.39
C ALA A 548 26.48 -7.01 1.11
N VAL A 549 25.39 -7.05 0.33
CA VAL A 549 25.09 -8.22 -0.50
C VAL A 549 25.76 -7.99 -1.86
N VAL A 550 26.55 -8.95 -2.30
CA VAL A 550 27.31 -8.91 -3.56
C VAL A 550 26.86 -10.08 -4.44
N ALA A 551 26.47 -9.79 -5.68
CA ALA A 551 26.27 -10.78 -6.73
C ALA A 551 27.51 -10.82 -7.63
N VAL A 552 28.05 -12.02 -7.85
CA VAL A 552 29.20 -12.33 -8.69
C VAL A 552 28.95 -13.65 -9.45
N ARG A 553 29.67 -13.83 -10.55
CA ARG A 553 29.74 -15.09 -11.30
C ARG A 553 31.17 -15.62 -11.30
N VAL A 554 31.31 -16.95 -11.36
CA VAL A 554 32.55 -17.63 -11.75
C VAL A 554 32.25 -18.66 -12.84
N ASP A 555 33.14 -18.78 -13.82
CA ASP A 555 33.07 -19.80 -14.85
C ASP A 555 34.04 -20.95 -14.50
N ASP A 556 33.49 -22.13 -14.18
CA ASP A 556 34.25 -23.37 -13.96
C ASP A 556 34.46 -24.09 -15.29
N THR A 557 35.72 -24.43 -15.62
CA THR A 557 36.07 -25.04 -16.90
C THR A 557 36.73 -26.41 -16.72
N GLU A 558 36.26 -27.37 -17.52
CA GLU A 558 36.77 -28.74 -17.54
C GLU A 558 37.36 -29.04 -18.93
N THR A 559 38.68 -29.12 -19.02
CA THR A 559 39.38 -29.31 -20.30
C THR A 559 40.00 -30.70 -20.37
N ILE A 560 39.42 -31.58 -21.20
CA ILE A 560 39.86 -32.96 -21.41
C ILE A 560 40.57 -33.06 -22.76
N THR A 561 41.85 -33.44 -22.76
CA THR A 561 42.74 -33.46 -23.95
C THR A 561 43.41 -34.83 -24.16
N PRO A 562 43.68 -35.28 -25.41
CA PRO A 562 44.45 -36.49 -25.63
C PRO A 562 45.92 -36.35 -25.17
N THR A 563 46.52 -37.43 -24.66
CA THR A 563 47.95 -37.45 -24.27
C THR A 563 48.90 -37.77 -25.44
N SER A 564 48.38 -38.11 -26.62
CA SER A 564 49.16 -38.39 -27.83
C SER A 564 48.40 -38.02 -29.11
N SER A 565 49.13 -37.85 -30.23
CA SER A 565 48.56 -37.52 -31.55
C SER A 565 47.58 -38.54 -32.10
N ASP A 566 47.69 -39.79 -31.63
CA ASP A 566 46.96 -40.94 -32.16
C ASP A 566 45.75 -41.28 -31.28
N ALA A 567 45.58 -40.58 -30.16
CA ALA A 567 44.47 -40.70 -29.23
C ALA A 567 43.35 -39.69 -29.56
N VAL A 568 42.11 -40.09 -29.31
CA VAL A 568 40.91 -39.31 -29.64
C VAL A 568 39.96 -39.36 -28.43
N ILE A 569 39.56 -38.20 -27.90
CA ILE A 569 38.58 -38.14 -26.80
C ILE A 569 37.20 -38.45 -27.38
N ARG A 570 36.45 -39.35 -26.74
CA ARG A 570 35.08 -39.72 -27.11
C ARG A 570 34.10 -39.20 -26.09
N ILE A 571 33.00 -38.60 -26.55
CA ILE A 571 31.94 -38.08 -25.68
C ILE A 571 31.17 -39.24 -25.00
N GLY A 572 31.11 -40.40 -25.66
CA GLY A 572 30.43 -41.58 -25.13
C GLY A 572 28.91 -41.38 -25.11
N GLU A 573 28.32 -41.48 -23.92
CA GLU A 573 26.87 -41.39 -23.71
C GLU A 573 26.42 -40.01 -23.19
N ASN A 574 27.33 -39.03 -23.03
CA ASN A 574 26.94 -37.66 -22.68
C ASN A 574 26.20 -37.02 -23.87
N GLN A 575 24.87 -36.87 -23.71
CA GLN A 575 23.99 -36.29 -24.73
C GLN A 575 24.20 -34.77 -24.87
N GLU A 576 24.44 -34.05 -23.78
CA GLU A 576 24.60 -32.59 -23.76
C GLU A 576 25.79 -32.15 -24.63
N ALA A 577 26.96 -32.72 -24.36
CA ALA A 577 28.18 -32.51 -25.12
C ALA A 577 28.03 -32.96 -26.60
N SER A 578 27.27 -34.03 -26.86
CA SER A 578 26.98 -34.48 -28.23
C SER A 578 26.09 -33.49 -28.99
N VAL A 579 25.12 -32.87 -28.31
CA VAL A 579 24.23 -31.84 -28.88
C VAL A 579 24.97 -30.53 -29.12
N LEU A 580 25.71 -30.04 -28.12
CA LEU A 580 26.39 -28.74 -28.18
C LEU A 580 27.59 -28.71 -29.11
N THR A 581 28.31 -29.83 -29.26
CA THR A 581 29.48 -29.91 -30.17
C THR A 581 29.15 -30.41 -31.57
N GLY A 582 28.02 -31.12 -31.75
CA GLY A 582 27.63 -31.75 -33.01
C GLY A 582 28.52 -32.93 -33.46
N VAL A 583 29.50 -33.33 -32.66
CA VAL A 583 30.43 -34.44 -32.95
C VAL A 583 30.31 -35.56 -31.91
N LYS A 584 31.00 -36.69 -32.13
CA LYS A 584 31.06 -37.81 -31.17
C LYS A 584 32.45 -38.03 -30.57
N GLU A 585 33.48 -37.53 -31.24
CA GLU A 585 34.88 -37.67 -30.85
C GLU A 585 35.73 -36.50 -31.37
N SER A 586 36.84 -36.20 -30.68
CA SER A 586 37.74 -35.09 -30.99
C SER A 586 39.21 -35.49 -30.78
N ALA A 587 40.04 -35.29 -31.81
CA ALA A 587 41.49 -35.48 -31.75
C ALA A 587 42.24 -34.30 -31.07
N LYS A 588 41.51 -33.30 -30.57
CA LYS A 588 42.05 -32.19 -29.77
C LYS A 588 41.48 -32.17 -28.34
N GLY A 589 40.46 -32.98 -28.09
CA GLY A 589 39.69 -32.95 -26.85
C GLY A 589 38.54 -31.94 -26.86
N PHE A 590 38.00 -31.68 -25.68
CA PHE A 590 36.88 -30.80 -25.42
C PHE A 590 37.14 -29.92 -24.19
N THR A 591 36.48 -28.76 -24.15
CA THR A 591 36.33 -27.93 -22.96
C THR A 591 34.84 -27.75 -22.67
N THR A 592 34.43 -28.11 -21.45
CA THR A 592 33.13 -27.76 -20.87
C THR A 592 33.29 -26.47 -20.06
N THR A 593 32.26 -25.62 -20.04
CA THR A 593 32.18 -24.41 -19.21
C THR A 593 30.84 -24.38 -18.50
N TYR A 594 30.87 -24.28 -17.17
CA TYR A 594 29.70 -24.03 -16.33
C TYR A 594 29.79 -22.62 -15.74
N GLY A 595 28.68 -21.88 -15.75
CA GLY A 595 28.56 -20.60 -15.05
C GLY A 595 27.96 -20.84 -13.68
N ILE A 596 28.61 -20.36 -12.63
CA ILE A 596 28.10 -20.43 -11.26
C ILE A 596 27.77 -19.01 -10.80
N GLN A 597 26.47 -18.76 -10.66
CA GLN A 597 25.91 -17.50 -10.15
C GLN A 597 25.95 -17.56 -8.62
N LEU A 598 26.51 -16.54 -7.96
CA LEU A 598 26.84 -16.55 -6.54
C LEU A 598 26.43 -15.24 -5.84
N PHE A 599 25.69 -15.37 -4.74
CA PHE A 599 25.29 -14.25 -3.90
C PHE A 599 25.93 -14.37 -2.52
N PHE A 600 26.72 -13.38 -2.10
CA PHE A 600 27.39 -13.37 -0.80
C PHE A 600 26.97 -12.18 0.08
N SER A 601 26.89 -12.41 1.39
CA SER A 601 26.91 -11.37 2.42
C SER A 601 28.36 -11.11 2.82
N VAL A 602 28.97 -10.04 2.28
CA VAL A 602 30.34 -9.62 2.61
C VAL A 602 30.28 -8.61 3.76
N PRO A 603 30.91 -8.86 4.92
CA PRO A 603 30.88 -7.94 6.06
C PRO A 603 31.80 -6.72 5.86
N ALA A 604 31.65 -5.71 6.72
CA ALA A 604 32.47 -4.49 6.71
C ALA A 604 33.97 -4.76 6.92
N GLN A 605 34.82 -3.86 6.41
CA GLN A 605 36.27 -3.91 6.63
C GLN A 605 36.58 -3.94 8.14
N GLY A 606 37.43 -4.88 8.56
CA GLY A 606 37.81 -5.06 9.96
C GLY A 606 36.82 -5.86 10.80
N SER A 607 35.69 -6.31 10.25
CA SER A 607 34.87 -7.35 10.88
C SER A 607 35.66 -8.67 11.02
N LYS A 608 35.21 -9.52 11.96
CA LYS A 608 35.70 -10.90 12.15
C LYS A 608 34.72 -11.95 11.64
N GLU A 609 33.60 -11.51 11.08
CA GLU A 609 32.61 -12.38 10.46
C GLU A 609 33.14 -12.94 9.14
N GLN A 610 32.66 -14.13 8.78
CA GLN A 610 32.97 -14.76 7.50
C GLN A 610 32.11 -14.18 6.39
N ILE A 611 32.60 -14.26 5.15
CA ILE A 611 31.82 -14.04 3.94
C ILE A 611 30.83 -15.20 3.82
N ARG A 612 29.54 -14.91 3.92
CA ARG A 612 28.47 -15.95 3.93
C ARG A 612 27.87 -16.11 2.55
N LEU A 613 27.82 -17.33 2.02
CA LEU A 613 27.08 -17.63 0.79
C LEU A 613 25.56 -17.63 1.09
N LEU A 614 24.82 -16.78 0.39
CA LEU A 614 23.37 -16.61 0.54
C LEU A 614 22.60 -17.50 -0.45
N ALA A 615 23.00 -17.51 -1.71
CA ALA A 615 22.38 -18.29 -2.78
C ALA A 615 23.41 -18.66 -3.85
N TYR A 616 23.19 -19.79 -4.52
CA TYR A 616 23.98 -20.18 -5.69
C TYR A 616 23.13 -20.92 -6.72
N HIS A 617 23.52 -20.82 -8.00
CA HIS A 617 22.94 -21.58 -9.10
C HIS A 617 24.04 -21.91 -10.12
N GLN A 618 23.90 -23.03 -10.84
CA GLN A 618 24.89 -23.51 -11.81
C GLN A 618 24.22 -23.87 -13.14
N ASP A 619 24.67 -23.23 -14.22
CA ASP A 619 24.22 -23.49 -15.59
C ASP A 619 25.34 -24.12 -16.42
N LEU A 620 25.00 -25.06 -17.31
CA LEU A 620 25.92 -25.49 -18.37
C LEU A 620 25.89 -24.45 -19.49
N LEU A 621 27.00 -23.71 -19.68
CA LEU A 621 27.08 -22.63 -20.66
C LEU A 621 27.52 -23.12 -22.03
N SER A 622 28.50 -24.03 -22.10
CA SER A 622 28.93 -24.62 -23.38
C SER A 622 29.75 -25.89 -23.23
N VAL A 623 29.73 -26.73 -24.27
CA VAL A 623 30.78 -27.71 -24.54
C VAL A 623 31.34 -27.42 -25.92
N LYS A 624 32.66 -27.26 -26.03
CA LYS A 624 33.37 -26.84 -27.25
C LYS A 624 34.46 -27.85 -27.62
N VAL A 625 34.70 -28.01 -28.93
CA VAL A 625 35.88 -28.74 -29.43
C VAL A 625 37.11 -27.83 -29.35
N ASN A 626 38.22 -28.37 -28.83
CA ASN A 626 39.45 -27.61 -28.64
C ASN A 626 40.05 -27.19 -30.00
N LYS A 627 40.60 -25.96 -30.07
CA LYS A 627 40.96 -25.29 -31.33
C LYS A 627 42.29 -25.69 -31.97
#